data_AF-A0A0D2SA73-F1
#
_entry.id   AF-A0A0D2SA73-F1
#
_cell.length_a   1.000
_cell.length_b   1.000
_cell.length_c   1.000
_cell.angle_alpha   90.00
_cell.angle_beta   90.00
_cell.angle_gamma   90.00
#
_symmetry.space_group_name_H-M   'P 1'
#
loop_
_entity.id
_entity.type
_entity.pdbx_description
1 polymer ?
#
loop_
_entity_poly.entity_id
_entity_poly.type
_entity_poly.pdbx_seq_one_letter_code
_entity_poly.pdbx_strand_id
1 'polypeptide(L)'
;MNLSATEKDLMIVNMGPHHPSMHGVLRLIVTLDGEDVVDCEPILGYLHRGMDKIAENRTIIQYLPYVTRWDYLATMLELSHIASHLLWLGPFMADIGAQTPLFYIFRERELVYDLFEAATGMRMMHNYFRIGGAAADLPYGWIDKFYHYECYEEFDWEIQWQKEGDSLARYLVRISEMTESIKVIQQALEGILGG
;
A
#
# COMPACT_ATOMS: atom_id res chain seq x y z
N MET A 1 -35.30 -44.36 6.58
CA MET A 1 -33.85 -44.14 6.82
C MET A 1 -33.60 -42.64 6.65
N ASN A 2 -33.82 -41.85 7.70
CA ASN A 2 -33.43 -40.45 7.70
C ASN A 2 -32.20 -40.39 8.60
N LEU A 3 -31.02 -40.32 7.98
CA LEU A 3 -29.79 -39.99 8.68
C LEU A 3 -29.99 -38.61 9.28
N SER A 4 -30.07 -38.55 10.61
CA SER A 4 -29.97 -37.31 11.36
C SER A 4 -28.73 -36.57 10.89
N ALA A 5 -28.87 -35.33 10.45
CA ALA A 5 -27.73 -34.45 10.21
C ALA A 5 -26.85 -34.49 11.47
N THR A 6 -25.66 -35.05 11.35
CA THR A 6 -24.67 -35.12 12.42
C THR A 6 -24.45 -33.68 12.89
N GLU A 7 -24.75 -33.40 14.16
CA GLU A 7 -24.49 -32.10 14.77
C GLU A 7 -22.99 -31.84 14.64
N LYS A 8 -22.59 -30.97 13.72
CA LYS A 8 -21.19 -30.58 13.55
C LYS A 8 -20.85 -29.69 14.75
N ASP A 9 -19.93 -30.15 15.58
CA ASP A 9 -19.46 -29.41 16.75
C ASP A 9 -18.53 -28.30 16.26
N LEU A 10 -19.12 -27.16 15.89
CA LEU A 10 -18.39 -26.02 15.34
C LEU A 10 -17.67 -25.27 16.45
N MET A 11 -16.37 -25.05 16.27
CA MET A 11 -15.54 -24.30 17.21
C MET A 11 -15.45 -22.83 16.81
N ILE A 12 -15.82 -21.93 17.72
CA ILE A 12 -15.67 -20.49 17.50
C ILE A 12 -14.35 -20.03 18.11
N VAL A 13 -13.44 -19.52 17.28
CA VAL A 13 -12.14 -19.00 17.70
C VAL A 13 -12.07 -17.50 17.44
N ASN A 14 -11.68 -16.75 18.47
CA ASN A 14 -11.45 -15.32 18.37
C ASN A 14 -9.98 -15.04 18.06
N MET A 15 -9.70 -14.57 16.85
CA MET A 15 -8.37 -14.19 16.41
C MET A 15 -8.22 -12.66 16.47
N GLY A 16 -7.25 -12.17 17.25
CA GLY A 16 -7.00 -10.74 17.43
C GLY A 16 -7.63 -10.12 18.70
N PRO A 17 -7.41 -8.82 18.96
CA PRO A 17 -6.85 -7.80 18.07
C PRO A 17 -5.32 -7.69 18.10
N HIS A 18 -4.63 -8.38 19.01
CA HIS A 18 -3.19 -8.23 19.23
C HIS A 18 -2.31 -9.25 18.49
N HIS A 19 -2.91 -10.07 17.62
CA HIS A 19 -2.15 -11.11 16.94
C HIS A 19 -1.22 -10.51 15.87
N PRO A 20 0.07 -10.93 15.79
CA PRO A 20 1.05 -10.34 14.86
C PRO A 20 0.59 -10.31 13.39
N SER A 21 -0.04 -11.37 12.91
CA SER A 21 -0.52 -11.48 11.51
C SER A 21 -1.74 -10.62 11.18
N MET A 22 -2.24 -9.82 12.12
CA MET A 22 -3.34 -8.87 11.88
C MET A 22 -2.86 -7.50 11.40
N HIS A 23 -1.53 -7.28 11.30
CA HIS A 23 -0.87 -6.05 10.82
C HIS A 23 -1.51 -4.75 11.32
N GLY A 24 -1.92 -4.74 12.59
CA GLY A 24 -2.68 -3.65 13.18
C GLY A 24 -3.73 -4.17 14.15
N VAL A 25 -4.91 -3.57 14.11
CA VAL A 25 -6.02 -3.87 15.01
C VAL A 25 -7.20 -4.44 14.22
N LEU A 26 -7.07 -5.71 13.84
CA LEU A 26 -8.12 -6.49 13.21
C LEU A 26 -8.53 -7.63 14.15
N ARG A 27 -9.83 -7.83 14.30
CA ARG A 27 -10.39 -8.96 15.04
C ARG A 27 -11.25 -9.78 14.10
N LEU A 28 -10.98 -11.07 14.03
CA LEU A 28 -11.72 -12.04 13.24
C LEU A 28 -12.35 -13.05 14.18
N ILE A 29 -13.66 -13.20 14.12
CA ILE A 29 -14.36 -14.32 14.76
C ILE A 29 -14.51 -15.40 13.71
N VAL A 30 -13.78 -16.49 13.87
CA VAL A 30 -13.71 -17.58 12.90
C VAL A 30 -14.47 -18.77 13.43
N THR A 31 -15.39 -19.31 12.63
CA THR A 31 -16.12 -20.54 12.91
C THR A 31 -15.46 -21.69 12.15
N LEU A 32 -14.90 -22.65 12.89
CA LEU A 32 -14.10 -23.75 12.38
C LEU A 32 -14.83 -25.09 12.52
N ASP A 33 -14.72 -25.93 11.49
CA ASP A 33 -15.05 -27.35 11.51
C ASP A 33 -13.72 -28.13 11.47
N GLY A 34 -13.12 -28.32 12.64
CA GLY A 34 -11.75 -28.83 12.74
C GLY A 34 -10.72 -27.85 12.18
N GLU A 35 -10.17 -28.15 11.00
CA GLU A 35 -9.19 -27.31 10.28
C GLU A 35 -9.84 -26.43 9.20
N ASP A 36 -11.05 -26.76 8.78
CA ASP A 36 -11.76 -26.05 7.71
C ASP A 36 -12.47 -24.81 8.27
N VAL A 37 -12.29 -23.67 7.60
CA VAL A 37 -13.00 -22.43 7.93
C VAL A 37 -14.37 -22.45 7.26
N VAL A 38 -15.43 -22.50 8.06
CA VAL A 38 -16.82 -22.46 7.57
C VAL A 38 -17.29 -21.03 7.41
N ASP A 39 -16.97 -20.18 8.38
CA ASP A 39 -17.38 -18.77 8.38
C ASP A 39 -16.34 -17.88 9.08
N CYS A 40 -16.30 -16.61 8.70
CA CYS A 40 -15.39 -15.62 9.27
C CYS A 40 -16.07 -14.25 9.30
N GLU A 41 -16.30 -13.74 10.51
CA GLU A 41 -16.85 -12.41 10.74
C GLU A 41 -15.71 -11.42 11.11
N PRO A 42 -15.35 -10.49 10.20
CA PRO A 42 -14.38 -9.45 10.51
C PRO A 42 -15.03 -8.31 11.30
N ILE A 43 -14.55 -8.09 12.52
CA ILE A 43 -14.93 -6.92 13.33
C ILE A 43 -13.99 -5.78 12.99
N LEU A 44 -14.52 -4.84 12.19
CA LEU A 44 -13.84 -3.61 11.80
C LEU A 44 -14.15 -2.47 12.78
N GLY A 45 -13.33 -1.42 12.76
CA GLY A 45 -13.61 -0.16 13.46
C GLY A 45 -12.72 0.16 14.65
N TYR A 46 -11.78 -0.70 15.03
CA TYR A 46 -10.80 -0.41 16.10
C TYR A 46 -9.93 0.82 15.81
N LEU A 47 -9.67 1.12 14.53
CA LEU A 47 -8.93 2.30 14.08
C LEU A 47 -9.84 3.42 13.56
N HIS A 48 -11.16 3.31 13.71
CA HIS A 48 -12.07 4.34 13.23
C HIS A 48 -11.90 5.63 14.05
N ARG A 49 -11.46 6.71 13.38
CA ARG A 49 -11.20 8.03 13.99
C ARG A 49 -12.19 9.11 13.54
N GLY A 50 -13.28 8.73 12.87
CA GLY A 50 -14.30 9.68 12.40
C GLY A 50 -13.73 10.78 11.50
N MET A 51 -12.80 10.44 10.60
CA MET A 51 -12.08 11.45 9.81
C MET A 51 -13.00 12.24 8.88
N ASP A 52 -14.06 11.62 8.35
CA ASP A 52 -15.08 12.33 7.57
C ASP A 52 -15.74 13.45 8.39
N LYS A 53 -15.96 13.22 9.68
CA LYS A 53 -16.50 14.23 10.60
C LYS A 53 -15.51 15.35 10.90
N ILE A 54 -14.21 15.03 10.89
CA ILE A 54 -13.15 16.04 11.00
C ILE A 54 -13.11 16.88 9.72
N ALA A 55 -13.33 16.27 8.55
CA ALA A 55 -13.36 16.95 7.27
C ALA A 55 -14.45 18.04 7.22
N GLU A 56 -15.64 17.77 7.77
CA GLU A 56 -16.75 18.74 7.82
C GLU A 56 -16.41 20.05 8.55
N ASN A 57 -15.54 19.99 9.57
CA ASN A 57 -15.18 21.13 10.40
C ASN A 57 -13.86 21.80 9.98
N ARG A 58 -13.24 21.37 8.88
CA ARG A 58 -11.93 21.84 8.43
C ARG A 58 -12.00 22.39 7.01
N THR A 59 -11.20 23.42 6.76
CA THR A 59 -10.98 23.88 5.38
C THR A 59 -10.11 22.89 4.63
N ILE A 60 -10.16 22.92 3.30
CA ILE A 60 -9.54 21.86 2.50
C ILE A 60 -8.02 21.76 2.67
N ILE A 61 -7.33 22.89 2.87
CA ILE A 61 -5.90 22.95 3.15
C ILE A 61 -5.59 22.35 4.54
N GLN A 62 -6.48 22.55 5.51
CA GLN A 62 -6.34 21.99 6.86
C GLN A 62 -6.66 20.50 6.91
N TYR A 63 -7.49 20.00 5.99
CA TYR A 63 -7.83 18.58 5.89
C TYR A 63 -6.78 17.77 5.10
N LEU A 64 -6.02 18.41 4.22
CA LEU A 64 -4.99 17.76 3.40
C LEU A 64 -4.01 16.85 4.17
N PRO A 65 -3.50 17.22 5.37
CA PRO A 65 -2.63 16.34 6.17
C PRO A 65 -3.34 15.09 6.71
N TYR A 66 -4.67 15.03 6.67
CA TYR A 66 -5.44 13.84 7.01
C TYR A 66 -5.51 12.87 5.84
N VAL A 67 -5.56 13.37 4.59
CA VAL A 67 -5.56 12.52 3.39
C VAL A 67 -4.23 11.79 3.26
N THR A 68 -3.11 12.45 3.53
CA THR A 68 -1.78 11.79 3.56
C THR A 68 -1.64 10.75 4.68
N ARG A 69 -2.60 10.66 5.62
CA ARG A 69 -2.67 9.63 6.67
C ARG A 69 -3.57 8.45 6.32
N TRP A 70 -4.37 8.55 5.25
CA TRP A 70 -5.25 7.46 4.81
C TRP A 70 -4.47 6.40 4.06
N ASP A 71 -3.61 6.85 3.16
CA ASP A 71 -2.63 6.02 2.48
C ASP A 71 -1.32 6.82 2.39
N TYR A 72 -0.26 6.28 3.00
CA TYR A 72 0.99 7.00 3.28
C TYR A 72 1.89 7.14 2.04
N LEU A 73 1.43 6.65 0.88
CA LEU A 73 2.26 6.32 -0.27
C LEU A 73 1.70 6.85 -1.59
N ALA A 74 1.01 7.98 -1.59
CA ALA A 74 0.44 8.55 -2.82
C ALA A 74 1.06 9.89 -3.25
N THR A 75 2.22 10.27 -2.68
CA THR A 75 2.73 11.66 -2.85
C THR A 75 3.99 11.82 -3.70
N MET A 76 4.48 10.75 -4.35
CA MET A 76 5.49 10.76 -5.44
C MET A 76 5.26 9.56 -6.38
N LEU A 77 4.07 9.54 -6.98
CA LEU A 77 3.46 8.53 -7.87
C LEU A 77 4.16 7.16 -7.97
N GLU A 78 5.14 6.96 -8.85
CA GLU A 78 5.76 5.63 -9.07
C GLU A 78 6.71 5.16 -7.96
N LEU A 79 7.52 6.06 -7.38
CA LEU A 79 8.40 5.69 -6.24
C LEU A 79 7.56 5.34 -5.00
N SER A 80 6.45 6.05 -4.85
CA SER A 80 5.39 5.81 -3.88
C SER A 80 4.70 4.45 -4.11
N HIS A 81 4.44 4.09 -5.37
CA HIS A 81 3.87 2.80 -5.77
C HIS A 81 4.80 1.62 -5.46
N ILE A 82 6.10 1.73 -5.80
CA ILE A 82 7.14 0.75 -5.44
C ILE A 82 7.24 0.62 -3.91
N ALA A 83 7.26 1.75 -3.20
CA ALA A 83 7.31 1.73 -1.74
C ALA A 83 6.08 1.03 -1.11
N SER A 84 4.91 1.07 -1.75
CA SER A 84 3.70 0.35 -1.30
C SER A 84 3.80 -1.15 -1.53
N HIS A 85 4.31 -1.56 -2.70
CA HIS A 85 4.53 -2.96 -3.01
C HIS A 85 5.57 -3.60 -2.09
N LEU A 86 6.64 -2.86 -1.80
CA LEU A 86 7.65 -3.25 -0.81
C LEU A 86 7.05 -3.37 0.60
N LEU A 87 6.22 -2.41 1.03
CA LEU A 87 5.56 -2.48 2.34
C LEU A 87 4.59 -3.65 2.44
N TRP A 88 3.95 -4.04 1.35
CA TRP A 88 3.11 -5.23 1.35
C TRP A 88 3.95 -6.51 1.39
N LEU A 89 4.98 -6.60 0.55
CA LEU A 89 5.81 -7.78 0.38
C LEU A 89 6.53 -8.19 1.66
N GLY A 90 7.08 -7.23 2.40
CA GLY A 90 7.88 -7.50 3.61
C GLY A 90 7.09 -8.23 4.70
N PRO A 91 6.04 -7.62 5.28
CA PRO A 91 5.19 -8.23 6.29
C PRO A 91 4.47 -9.49 5.80
N PHE A 92 4.04 -9.54 4.53
CA PHE A 92 3.46 -10.75 3.94
C PHE A 92 4.44 -11.94 3.97
N MET A 93 5.70 -11.71 3.61
CA MET A 93 6.74 -12.76 3.69
C MET A 93 7.04 -13.15 5.13
N ALA A 94 7.05 -12.19 6.05
CA ALA A 94 7.24 -12.45 7.47
C ALA A 94 6.12 -13.34 8.05
N ASP A 95 4.87 -13.15 7.63
CA ASP A 95 3.73 -13.98 8.03
C ASP A 95 3.80 -15.41 7.50
N ILE A 96 4.35 -15.61 6.30
CA ILE A 96 4.62 -16.94 5.74
C ILE A 96 5.81 -17.62 6.45
N GLY A 97 6.58 -16.88 7.24
CA GLY A 97 7.74 -17.36 8.01
C GLY A 97 9.10 -17.00 7.40
N ALA A 98 9.13 -16.31 6.26
CA ALA A 98 10.34 -15.79 5.65
C ALA A 98 10.71 -14.42 6.25
N GLN A 99 11.52 -14.42 7.31
CA GLN A 99 11.90 -13.19 8.02
C GLN A 99 13.01 -12.40 7.31
N THR A 100 13.92 -13.06 6.60
CA THR A 100 15.09 -12.40 5.98
C THR A 100 14.72 -11.34 4.93
N PRO A 101 13.76 -11.57 4.02
CA PRO A 101 13.36 -10.56 3.03
C PRO A 101 12.86 -9.25 3.64
N LEU A 102 12.25 -9.31 4.84
CA LEU A 102 11.75 -8.12 5.54
C LEU A 102 12.86 -7.07 5.76
N PHE A 103 14.06 -7.51 6.16
CA PHE A 103 15.17 -6.60 6.43
C PHE A 103 15.75 -5.98 5.16
N TYR A 104 15.81 -6.73 4.06
CA TYR A 104 16.25 -6.19 2.77
C TYR A 104 15.25 -5.16 2.24
N ILE A 105 13.96 -5.47 2.34
CA ILE A 105 12.89 -4.58 1.90
C ILE A 105 12.90 -3.27 2.71
N PHE A 106 13.07 -3.32 4.03
CA PHE A 106 13.18 -2.09 4.82
C PHE A 106 14.43 -1.28 4.51
N ARG A 107 15.55 -1.91 4.15
CA ARG A 107 16.73 -1.20 3.66
C ARG A 107 16.43 -0.43 2.38
N GLU A 108 15.80 -1.06 1.39
CA GLU A 108 15.44 -0.39 0.13
C GLU A 108 14.42 0.73 0.35
N ARG A 109 13.48 0.55 1.27
CA ARG A 109 12.51 1.61 1.63
C ARG A 109 13.17 2.81 2.32
N GLU A 110 14.24 2.59 3.07
CA GLU A 110 15.00 3.69 3.68
C GLU A 110 15.59 4.62 2.61
N LEU A 111 16.14 4.05 1.53
CA LEU A 111 16.68 4.82 0.40
C LEU A 111 15.59 5.67 -0.27
N VAL A 112 14.39 5.12 -0.43
CA VAL A 112 13.24 5.87 -0.98
C VAL A 112 12.83 7.00 -0.01
N TYR A 113 12.87 6.76 1.29
CA TYR A 113 12.57 7.79 2.29
C TYR A 113 13.61 8.90 2.37
N ASP A 114 14.89 8.60 2.14
CA ASP A 114 15.94 9.61 2.05
C ASP A 114 15.68 10.55 0.85
N LEU A 115 15.18 10.02 -0.27
CA LEU A 115 14.77 10.82 -1.43
C LEU A 115 13.56 11.71 -1.11
N PHE A 116 12.57 11.17 -0.39
CA PHE A 116 11.40 11.96 0.01
C PHE A 116 11.73 13.05 1.03
N GLU A 117 12.67 12.77 1.94
CA GLU A 117 13.19 13.75 2.89
C GLU A 117 13.95 14.86 2.17
N ALA A 118 14.78 14.52 1.19
CA ALA A 118 15.49 15.51 0.38
C ALA A 118 14.54 16.42 -0.41
N ALA A 119 13.42 15.90 -0.88
CA ALA A 119 12.44 16.66 -1.67
C ALA A 119 11.49 17.51 -0.83
N THR A 120 11.06 17.03 0.34
CA THR A 120 9.92 17.61 1.08
C THR A 120 10.24 17.95 2.54
N GLY A 121 11.39 17.51 3.05
CA GLY A 121 11.80 17.65 4.45
C GLY A 121 11.06 16.71 5.42
N MET A 122 10.20 15.82 4.93
CA MET A 122 9.46 14.84 5.73
C MET A 122 9.67 13.44 5.16
N ARG A 123 9.62 12.41 6.02
CA ARG A 123 9.93 11.01 5.62
C ARG A 123 8.72 10.15 5.26
N MET A 124 7.54 10.49 5.76
CA MET A 124 6.29 9.75 5.49
C MET A 124 5.10 10.67 5.19
N MET A 125 5.00 11.82 5.87
CA MET A 125 3.88 12.76 5.74
C MET A 125 4.25 13.93 4.84
N HIS A 126 4.49 13.66 3.56
CA HIS A 126 5.12 14.62 2.65
C HIS A 126 4.29 15.88 2.37
N ASN A 127 2.96 15.83 2.51
CA ASN A 127 2.01 16.92 2.21
C ASN A 127 2.41 17.77 0.97
N TYR A 128 2.90 17.05 -0.04
CA TYR A 128 3.63 17.62 -1.16
C TYR A 128 2.68 17.99 -2.30
N PHE A 129 1.71 17.12 -2.61
CA PHE A 129 0.61 17.48 -3.49
C PHE A 129 -0.43 18.28 -2.72
N ARG A 130 -0.75 19.45 -3.24
CA ARG A 130 -1.83 20.32 -2.76
C ARG A 130 -2.85 20.50 -3.88
N ILE A 131 -4.06 20.89 -3.51
CA ILE A 131 -5.06 21.26 -4.52
C ILE A 131 -4.52 22.47 -5.28
N GLY A 132 -4.25 22.28 -6.58
CA GLY A 132 -3.62 23.28 -7.44
C GLY A 132 -2.16 23.01 -7.82
N GLY A 133 -1.54 21.90 -7.38
CA GLY A 133 -0.20 21.49 -7.84
C GLY A 133 0.70 20.97 -6.73
N ALA A 134 2.01 21.18 -6.87
CA ALA A 134 3.00 20.83 -5.84
C ALA A 134 3.17 21.98 -4.82
N ALA A 135 3.51 21.63 -3.57
CA ALA A 135 3.71 22.58 -2.48
C ALA A 135 4.96 23.45 -2.65
N ALA A 136 5.99 22.89 -3.26
CA ALA A 136 7.26 23.53 -3.56
C ALA A 136 7.87 22.82 -4.77
N ASP A 137 8.60 23.57 -5.60
CA ASP A 137 9.45 22.95 -6.61
C ASP A 137 10.52 22.09 -5.92
N LEU A 138 10.91 21.01 -6.58
CA LEU A 138 11.98 20.12 -6.11
C LEU A 138 13.31 20.91 -6.02
N PRO A 139 14.32 20.46 -5.25
CA PRO A 139 15.61 21.17 -5.18
C PRO A 139 16.27 21.38 -6.56
N TYR A 140 17.08 22.45 -6.69
CA TYR A 140 17.71 22.88 -7.96
C TYR A 140 18.41 21.71 -8.69
N GLY A 141 17.90 21.37 -9.89
CA GLY A 141 18.29 20.20 -10.67
C GLY A 141 17.17 19.19 -10.95
N TRP A 142 16.00 19.34 -10.32
CA TRP A 142 14.81 18.49 -10.53
C TRP A 142 13.60 19.24 -11.14
N ILE A 143 13.75 20.55 -11.40
CA ILE A 143 12.65 21.53 -11.38
C ILE A 143 11.81 21.62 -12.66
N ASP A 144 12.25 21.17 -13.83
CA ASP A 144 11.56 21.56 -15.07
C ASP A 144 10.36 20.69 -15.49
N LYS A 145 9.96 19.62 -14.77
CA LYS A 145 9.12 18.56 -15.39
C LYS A 145 7.91 18.01 -14.62
N PHE A 146 7.47 18.63 -13.52
CA PHE A 146 6.35 18.08 -12.71
C PHE A 146 4.97 18.69 -12.97
N TYR A 147 4.69 19.19 -14.19
CA TYR A 147 3.42 19.88 -14.45
C TYR A 147 2.31 19.05 -15.12
N HIS A 148 2.53 17.77 -15.47
CA HIS A 148 1.48 16.94 -16.08
C HIS A 148 1.26 15.64 -15.29
N TYR A 149 0.15 15.61 -14.57
CA TYR A 149 -0.29 14.54 -13.68
C TYR A 149 -0.89 13.32 -14.42
N GLU A 150 -0.89 13.34 -15.75
CA GLU A 150 -1.57 12.36 -16.64
C GLU A 150 -0.64 11.75 -17.72
N CYS A 151 0.68 11.93 -17.66
CA CYS A 151 1.60 11.49 -18.73
C CYS A 151 1.83 9.97 -18.83
N TYR A 152 1.00 9.13 -18.21
CA TYR A 152 1.03 7.67 -18.40
C TYR A 152 0.80 7.24 -19.86
N GLU A 153 0.18 8.10 -20.68
CA GLU A 153 0.02 7.87 -22.13
C GLU A 153 1.32 8.06 -22.92
N GLU A 154 2.32 8.76 -22.37
CA GLU A 154 3.60 9.03 -23.02
C GLU A 154 4.65 7.94 -22.73
N PHE A 155 4.41 7.10 -21.72
CA PHE A 155 5.31 6.03 -21.32
C PHE A 155 4.89 4.70 -21.94
N ASP A 156 5.87 3.91 -22.36
CA ASP A 156 5.66 2.54 -22.83
C ASP A 156 5.62 1.59 -21.63
N TRP A 157 4.43 1.30 -21.14
CA TRP A 157 4.19 0.35 -20.04
C TRP A 157 3.05 -0.60 -20.39
N GLU A 158 3.11 -1.81 -19.85
CA GLU A 158 2.10 -2.84 -20.10
C GLU A 158 1.37 -3.23 -18.81
N ILE A 159 0.05 -3.36 -18.90
CA ILE A 159 -0.76 -3.89 -17.79
C ILE A 159 -0.45 -5.37 -17.58
N GLN A 160 0.01 -5.70 -16.39
CA GLN A 160 0.36 -7.05 -16.00
C GLN A 160 -0.87 -7.80 -15.51
N TRP A 161 -1.20 -8.92 -16.15
CA TRP A 161 -2.32 -9.77 -15.76
C TRP A 161 -1.91 -11.24 -15.73
N GLN A 162 -2.53 -11.99 -14.83
CA GLN A 162 -2.32 -13.43 -14.67
C GLN A 162 -3.66 -14.15 -14.80
N LYS A 163 -3.64 -15.36 -15.37
CA LYS A 163 -4.85 -16.15 -15.63
C LYS A 163 -5.36 -16.92 -14.41
N GLU A 164 -4.45 -17.21 -13.48
CA GLU A 164 -4.63 -18.30 -12.51
C GLU A 164 -5.43 -17.92 -11.25
N GLY A 165 -5.77 -16.64 -11.04
CA GLY A 165 -6.75 -16.19 -10.03
C GLY A 165 -6.41 -16.48 -8.55
N ASP A 166 -5.32 -17.20 -8.30
CA ASP A 166 -4.86 -17.63 -6.99
C ASP A 166 -3.96 -16.58 -6.31
N SER A 167 -3.53 -16.87 -5.08
CA SER A 167 -2.66 -15.96 -4.32
C SER A 167 -1.28 -15.80 -4.97
N LEU A 168 -0.78 -16.85 -5.64
CA LEU A 168 0.49 -16.80 -6.35
C LEU A 168 0.40 -15.90 -7.59
N ALA A 169 -0.67 -15.98 -8.37
CA ALA A 169 -0.92 -15.08 -9.49
C ALA A 169 -0.94 -13.61 -9.03
N ARG A 170 -1.63 -13.30 -7.91
CA ARG A 170 -1.63 -11.94 -7.35
C ARG A 170 -0.25 -11.49 -6.90
N TYR A 171 0.53 -12.41 -6.32
CA TYR A 171 1.92 -12.14 -5.96
C TYR A 171 2.76 -11.80 -7.20
N LEU A 172 2.67 -12.61 -8.26
CA LEU A 172 3.40 -12.39 -9.50
C LEU A 172 3.01 -11.09 -10.18
N VAL A 173 1.71 -10.75 -10.23
CA VAL A 173 1.23 -9.45 -10.75
C VAL A 173 1.92 -8.30 -10.04
N ARG A 174 2.00 -8.33 -8.70
CA ARG A 174 2.64 -7.28 -7.90
C ARG A 174 4.14 -7.16 -8.13
N ILE A 175 4.84 -8.28 -8.35
CA ILE A 175 6.26 -8.25 -8.72
C ILE A 175 6.45 -7.67 -10.12
N SER A 176 5.59 -8.04 -11.07
CA SER A 176 5.62 -7.50 -12.42
C SER A 176 5.29 -6.00 -12.44
N GLU A 177 4.30 -5.55 -11.66
CA GLU A 177 3.96 -4.13 -11.49
C GLU A 177 5.16 -3.31 -11.00
N MET A 178 5.94 -3.80 -10.03
CA MET A 178 7.16 -3.11 -9.60
C MET A 178 8.21 -3.01 -10.72
N THR A 179 8.29 -4.02 -11.58
CA THR A 179 9.25 -4.02 -12.70
C THR A 179 8.84 -3.00 -13.76
N GLU A 180 7.54 -2.90 -14.04
CA GLU A 180 6.99 -1.87 -14.94
C GLU A 180 7.16 -0.46 -14.34
N SER A 181 6.94 -0.27 -13.04
CA SER A 181 7.21 1.02 -12.38
C SER A 181 8.69 1.43 -12.52
N ILE A 182 9.64 0.49 -12.41
CA ILE A 182 11.06 0.79 -12.67
C ILE A 182 11.28 1.19 -14.13
N LYS A 183 10.64 0.50 -15.08
CA LYS A 183 10.70 0.82 -16.52
C LYS A 183 10.21 2.24 -16.79
N VAL A 184 9.08 2.63 -16.19
CA VAL A 184 8.51 3.98 -16.29
C VAL A 184 9.46 5.02 -15.69
N ILE A 185 10.04 4.76 -14.53
CA ILE A 185 11.02 5.66 -13.91
C ILE A 185 12.27 5.83 -14.81
N GLN A 186 12.76 4.75 -15.41
CA GLN A 186 13.90 4.81 -16.34
C GLN A 186 13.59 5.64 -17.59
N GLN A 187 12.42 5.43 -18.20
CA GLN A 187 11.97 6.24 -19.35
C GLN A 187 11.81 7.71 -18.97
N ALA A 188 11.27 8.00 -17.78
CA ALA A 188 11.17 9.36 -17.28
C ALA A 188 12.57 9.99 -17.11
N LEU A 189 13.55 9.26 -16.59
CA LEU A 189 14.93 9.70 -16.44
C LEU A 189 15.66 9.89 -17.78
N GLU A 190 15.41 9.05 -18.78
CA GLU A 190 15.97 9.23 -20.12
C GLU A 190 15.35 10.43 -20.83
N GLY A 191 14.05 10.64 -20.64
CA GLY A 191 13.35 11.85 -21.06
C GLY A 191 13.87 13.12 -20.38
N ILE A 192 14.70 13.02 -19.33
CA ILE A 192 15.34 14.16 -18.64
C ILE A 192 16.60 14.67 -19.39
N LEU A 193 17.09 14.01 -20.44
CA LEU A 193 18.24 14.49 -21.21
C LEU A 193 17.86 15.58 -22.25
N GLY A 194 18.21 16.84 -21.94
CA GLY A 194 18.32 17.91 -22.93
C GLY A 194 17.81 19.28 -22.48
N GLY A 195 18.43 19.88 -21.46
CA GLY A 195 18.23 21.27 -21.03
C GLY A 195 19.36 21.72 -20.14
#